data_AF-A0AA97GU21-F1
#
_entry.id   AF-A0AA97GU21-F1
#
_cell.length_a   1.000
_cell.length_b   1.000
_cell.length_c   1.000
_cell.angle_alpha   90.00
_cell.angle_beta   90.00
_cell.angle_gamma   90.00
#
_symmetry.space_group_name_H-M   'P 1'
#
loop_
_entity.id
_entity.type
_entity.pdbx_description
1 polymer ?
#
loop_
_entity_poly.entity_id
_entity_poly.type
_entity_poly.pdbx_seq_one_letter_code
_entity_poly.pdbx_strand_id
1 'polypeptide(L)'
;MKNTVKRAVAALTIGAAAATGVTVTAGDADARSYGIANGSYIFKVKNNVFFDHSTTYSRVSVRGNTMSVKVPGRPNTRVRIHPTRGGGYFDFGGARSTLIKAKRGRYAGNLYGAGLVVGRNYLIPR
;
A
#
# COMPACT_ATOMS: atom_id res chain seq x y z
N MET A 1 9.15 3.36 -36.03
CA MET A 1 8.09 3.29 -34.99
C MET A 1 7.60 1.84 -34.83
N LYS A 2 8.22 1.00 -33.97
CA LYS A 2 7.83 -0.42 -33.81
C LYS A 2 7.90 -1.00 -32.38
N ASN A 3 8.20 -0.21 -31.35
CA ASN A 3 8.44 -0.76 -29.99
C ASN A 3 7.44 -0.35 -28.90
N THR A 4 6.44 0.48 -29.19
CA THR A 4 5.52 0.99 -28.16
C THR A 4 4.37 0.02 -27.85
N VAL A 5 4.01 -0.87 -28.78
CA VAL A 5 2.81 -1.74 -28.65
C VAL A 5 3.04 -2.91 -27.69
N LYS A 6 4.28 -3.41 -27.53
CA LYS A 6 4.56 -4.57 -26.65
C LYS A 6 4.46 -4.28 -25.14
N ARG A 7 4.47 -3.02 -24.70
CA ARG A 7 4.31 -2.66 -23.28
C ARG A 7 2.86 -2.53 -22.82
N ALA A 8 1.91 -2.38 -23.74
CA ALA A 8 0.49 -2.26 -23.39
C ALA A 8 -0.14 -3.61 -22.99
N VAL A 9 0.35 -4.73 -23.53
CA VAL A 9 -0.23 -6.06 -23.29
C VAL A 9 0.14 -6.62 -21.90
N ALA A 10 1.29 -6.24 -21.34
CA ALA A 10 1.68 -6.64 -19.98
C ALA A 10 0.88 -5.91 -18.87
N ALA A 11 0.19 -4.82 -19.19
CA ALA A 11 -0.64 -4.09 -18.24
C ALA A 11 -2.03 -4.71 -18.06
N LEU A 12 -2.51 -5.49 -19.03
CA LEU A 12 -3.83 -6.12 -19.00
C LEU A 12 -3.87 -7.43 -18.23
N THR A 13 -2.73 -8.12 -18.05
CA THR A 13 -2.68 -9.39 -17.30
C THR A 13 -2.64 -9.20 -15.78
N ILE A 14 -2.29 -8.01 -15.29
CA ILE A 14 -2.29 -7.73 -13.83
C ILE A 14 -3.72 -7.42 -13.34
N GLY A 15 -4.64 -7.04 -14.23
CA GLY A 15 -6.05 -6.80 -13.89
C GLY A 15 -6.90 -8.06 -13.70
N ALA A 16 -6.48 -9.20 -14.26
CA ALA A 16 -7.30 -10.43 -14.25
C ALA A 16 -7.08 -11.34 -13.04
N ALA A 17 -5.96 -11.21 -12.31
CA ALA A 17 -5.71 -12.02 -11.12
C ALA A 17 -6.57 -11.61 -9.89
N ALA A 18 -7.33 -10.51 -10.01
CA ALA A 18 -8.26 -10.08 -8.96
C ALA A 18 -9.64 -10.76 -9.06
N ALA A 19 -9.93 -11.54 -10.12
CA ALA A 19 -11.30 -11.97 -10.42
C ALA A 19 -11.64 -13.45 -10.15
N THR A 20 -10.68 -14.34 -9.85
CA THR A 20 -10.98 -15.79 -9.82
C THR A 20 -10.36 -16.62 -8.69
N GLY A 21 -9.83 -16.02 -7.62
CA GLY A 21 -9.14 -16.82 -6.60
C GLY A 21 -9.29 -16.31 -5.19
N VAL A 22 -10.40 -16.67 -4.55
CA VAL A 22 -10.45 -16.92 -3.09
C VAL A 22 -10.01 -15.73 -2.24
N THR A 23 -10.96 -14.87 -1.88
CA THR A 23 -10.85 -14.00 -0.70
C THR A 23 -10.91 -14.86 0.58
N VAL A 24 -9.97 -15.78 0.76
CA VAL A 24 -9.60 -16.23 2.11
C VAL A 24 -8.89 -15.02 2.69
N THR A 25 -9.55 -14.39 3.65
CA THR A 25 -9.00 -13.32 4.47
C THR A 25 -7.63 -13.76 4.96
N ALA A 26 -6.59 -13.26 4.28
CA ALA A 26 -5.23 -13.63 4.56
C ALA A 26 -4.93 -13.25 6.03
N GLY A 27 -4.68 -14.28 6.85
CA GLY A 27 -4.63 -14.17 8.31
C GLY A 27 -3.33 -13.53 8.79
N ASP A 28 -3.14 -13.45 10.12
CA ASP A 28 -1.87 -12.99 10.69
C ASP A 28 -0.67 -13.86 10.25
N ALA A 29 -0.91 -15.12 9.88
CA ALA A 29 0.08 -16.02 9.29
C ALA A 29 0.57 -15.54 7.92
N ASP A 30 -0.33 -15.03 7.07
CA ASP A 30 0.01 -14.49 5.75
C ASP A 30 0.71 -13.13 5.87
N ALA A 31 0.30 -12.31 6.85
CA ALA A 31 0.99 -11.07 7.17
C ALA A 31 2.46 -11.33 7.58
N ARG A 32 2.71 -12.42 8.32
CA ARG A 32 4.07 -12.85 8.72
C ARG A 32 4.88 -13.42 7.55
N SER A 33 4.25 -14.18 6.66
CA SER A 33 4.97 -14.87 5.57
C SER A 33 5.23 -13.99 4.35
N TYR A 34 4.23 -13.21 3.91
CA TYR A 34 4.29 -12.47 2.65
C TYR A 34 3.82 -11.01 2.74
N GLY A 35 3.31 -10.62 3.91
CA GLY A 35 2.82 -9.28 4.17
C GLY A 35 3.91 -8.22 4.36
N ILE A 36 3.49 -7.08 4.90
CA ILE A 36 4.40 -6.01 5.30
C ILE A 36 5.08 -6.44 6.61
N ALA A 37 6.41 -6.48 6.58
CA ALA A 37 7.21 -6.87 7.74
C ALA A 37 6.92 -5.97 8.96
N ASN A 38 6.92 -6.57 10.15
CA ASN A 38 6.83 -5.83 11.40
C ASN A 38 7.98 -4.83 11.52
N GLY A 39 7.71 -3.65 12.07
CA GLY A 39 8.76 -2.65 12.27
C GLY A 39 8.25 -1.23 12.43
N SER A 40 9.21 -0.31 12.50
CA SER A 40 8.99 1.13 12.53
C SER A 40 9.28 1.71 11.15
N TYR A 41 8.40 2.59 10.69
CA TYR A 41 8.41 3.12 9.34
C TYR A 41 8.10 4.62 9.30
N ILE A 42 8.49 5.25 8.20
CA ILE A 42 7.98 6.53 7.72
C ILE A 42 6.99 6.22 6.60
N PHE A 43 5.75 6.72 6.72
CA PHE A 43 4.76 6.64 5.66
C PHE A 43 4.69 7.98 4.93
N LYS A 44 4.82 7.96 3.60
CA LYS A 44 4.75 9.16 2.75
C LYS A 44 3.70 8.95 1.68
N VAL A 45 2.88 9.98 1.47
CA VAL A 45 1.97 10.10 0.34
C VAL A 45 2.50 11.23 -0.53
N LYS A 46 2.69 10.99 -1.83
CA LYS A 46 3.10 11.99 -2.81
C LYS A 46 2.05 12.16 -3.90
N ASN A 47 2.01 13.35 -4.49
CA ASN A 47 1.16 13.70 -5.64
C ASN A 47 -0.31 13.34 -5.40
N ASN A 48 -0.82 13.65 -4.21
CA ASN A 48 -2.22 13.42 -3.89
C ASN A 48 -3.07 14.43 -4.69
N VAL A 49 -3.92 13.97 -5.59
CA VAL A 49 -4.71 14.85 -6.46
C VAL A 49 -5.86 15.53 -5.70
N PHE A 50 -6.25 14.99 -4.54
CA PHE A 50 -7.30 15.58 -3.69
C PHE A 50 -6.77 16.57 -2.64
N PHE A 51 -5.46 16.57 -2.40
CA PHE A 51 -4.82 17.44 -1.41
C PHE A 51 -3.48 17.90 -1.97
N ASP A 52 -3.26 19.21 -2.07
CA ASP A 52 -2.09 19.84 -2.71
C ASP A 52 -0.71 19.51 -2.10
N HIS A 53 -0.64 18.59 -1.13
CA HIS A 53 0.55 18.37 -0.31
C HIS A 53 0.93 16.89 -0.22
N SER A 54 2.21 16.64 -0.46
CA SER A 54 2.85 15.39 -0.06
C SER A 54 2.82 15.30 1.47
N THR A 55 2.11 14.34 2.02
CA THR A 55 2.01 14.16 3.47
C THR A 55 3.03 13.14 3.93
N THR A 56 3.77 13.45 5.01
CA THR A 56 4.72 12.53 5.63
C THR A 56 4.35 12.28 7.08
N TYR A 57 4.12 11.02 7.42
CA TYR A 57 3.93 10.53 8.77
C TYR A 57 5.21 9.86 9.23
N SER A 58 5.92 10.52 10.13
CA SER A 58 7.23 10.04 10.57
C SER A 58 7.11 8.86 11.54
N ARG A 59 6.08 8.79 12.37
CA ARG A 59 5.89 7.75 13.41
C ARG A 59 4.82 6.74 13.00
N VAL A 60 5.19 5.80 12.14
CA VAL A 60 4.34 4.67 11.75
C VAL A 60 4.95 3.37 12.25
N SER A 61 4.12 2.44 12.71
CA SER A 61 4.56 1.09 13.08
C SER A 61 3.63 0.03 12.50
N VAL A 62 4.21 -1.09 12.12
CA VAL A 62 3.48 -2.28 11.65
C VAL A 62 3.71 -3.41 12.63
N ARG A 63 2.62 -4.02 13.09
CA ARG A 63 2.62 -5.22 13.93
C ARG A 63 1.52 -6.16 13.43
N GLY A 64 1.91 -7.31 12.89
CA GLY A 64 1.03 -8.23 12.18
C GLY A 64 0.37 -7.53 10.99
N ASN A 65 -0.95 -7.67 10.89
CA ASN A 65 -1.77 -6.98 9.89
C ASN A 65 -2.20 -5.57 10.30
N THR A 66 -1.65 -4.97 11.36
CA THR A 66 -2.08 -3.65 11.82
C THR A 66 -0.99 -2.62 11.65
N MET A 67 -1.33 -1.51 10.97
CA MET A 67 -0.50 -0.31 10.91
C MET A 67 -1.04 0.75 11.87
N SER A 68 -0.17 1.27 12.72
CA SER A 68 -0.47 2.39 13.62
C SER A 68 0.25 3.65 13.14
N VAL A 69 -0.49 4.75 13.03
CA VAL A 69 0.01 6.07 12.62
C VAL A 69 -0.15 7.02 13.79
N LYS A 70 0.97 7.49 14.34
CA LYS A 70 1.00 8.45 15.44
C LYS A 70 1.30 9.86 14.91
N VAL A 71 0.28 10.70 14.89
CA VAL A 71 0.42 12.14 14.58
C VAL A 71 0.45 12.92 15.89
N PRO A 72 1.48 13.77 16.15
CA PRO A 72 1.49 14.62 17.34
C PRO A 72 0.20 15.45 17.45
N GLY A 73 -0.39 15.51 18.63
CA GLY A 73 -1.65 16.24 18.87
C GLY A 73 -2.91 15.57 18.33
N ARG A 74 -2.84 14.33 17.80
CA ARG A 74 -4.02 13.56 17.40
C ARG A 74 -4.03 12.16 18.03
N PRO A 75 -5.21 11.54 18.20
CA PRO A 75 -5.30 10.13 18.58
C PRO A 75 -4.52 9.23 17.64
N ASN A 76 -3.95 8.15 18.19
CA ASN A 76 -3.27 7.14 17.39
C ASN A 76 -4.27 6.48 16.44
N THR A 77 -4.03 6.59 15.14
CA THR A 77 -4.89 6.00 14.12
C THR A 77 -4.39 4.60 13.80
N ARG A 78 -5.27 3.61 13.82
CA ARG A 78 -4.94 2.22 13.47
C ARG A 78 -5.71 1.84 12.22
N VAL A 79 -5.03 1.22 11.26
CA VAL A 79 -5.62 0.69 10.04
C VAL A 79 -5.21 -0.76 9.85
N ARG A 80 -6.13 -1.57 9.33
CA ARG A 80 -5.86 -2.97 9.02
C ARG A 80 -5.29 -3.09 7.61
N ILE A 81 -4.14 -3.73 7.50
CA ILE A 81 -3.51 -4.13 6.26
C ILE A 81 -4.09 -5.50 5.88
N HIS A 82 -4.62 -5.57 4.67
CA HIS A 82 -4.96 -6.81 4.00
C HIS A 82 -3.69 -7.31 3.29
N PRO A 83 -3.06 -8.40 3.78
CA PRO A 83 -1.81 -8.86 3.20
C PRO A 83 -2.04 -9.46 1.82
N THR A 84 -1.03 -9.33 0.96
CA THR A 84 -0.96 -9.94 -0.36
C THR A 84 0.40 -10.60 -0.53
N ARG A 85 0.58 -11.45 -1.54
CA ARG A 85 1.84 -12.20 -1.77
C ARG A 85 3.09 -11.32 -1.89
N GLY A 86 2.93 -10.03 -2.16
CA GLY A 86 4.03 -9.07 -2.32
C GLY A 86 3.91 -7.84 -1.43
N GLY A 87 3.14 -7.88 -0.33
CA GLY A 87 2.95 -6.71 0.53
C GLY A 87 1.53 -6.65 1.09
N GLY A 88 0.80 -5.59 0.77
CA GLY A 88 -0.60 -5.48 1.21
C GLY A 88 -1.29 -4.21 0.73
N TYR A 89 -2.54 -4.04 1.13
CA TYR A 89 -3.28 -2.80 0.97
C TYR A 89 -4.10 -2.50 2.23
N PHE A 90 -4.49 -1.26 2.41
CA PHE A 90 -5.42 -0.86 3.47
C PHE A 90 -6.33 0.24 2.96
N ASP A 91 -7.52 0.33 3.55
CA ASP A 91 -8.51 1.36 3.23
C ASP A 91 -8.55 2.39 4.38
N PHE A 92 -8.50 3.67 4.05
CA PHE A 92 -8.55 4.77 5.02
C PHE A 92 -9.16 6.02 4.39
N GLY A 93 -10.15 6.62 5.06
CA GLY A 93 -10.77 7.87 4.61
C GLY A 93 -11.39 7.80 3.21
N GLY A 94 -11.96 6.64 2.84
CA GLY A 94 -12.57 6.43 1.51
C GLY A 94 -11.58 6.18 0.36
N ALA A 95 -10.27 6.10 0.66
CA ALA A 95 -9.24 5.80 -0.31
C ALA A 95 -8.53 4.48 0.01
N ARG A 96 -8.12 3.76 -1.04
CA ARG A 96 -7.34 2.52 -0.93
C ARG A 96 -5.86 2.80 -1.14
N SER A 97 -5.04 2.44 -0.17
CA SER A 97 -3.59 2.54 -0.24
C SER A 97 -2.97 1.17 -0.47
N THR A 98 -2.25 1.01 -1.58
CA THR A 98 -1.47 -0.20 -1.85
C THR A 98 -0.01 -0.01 -1.44
N LEU A 99 0.60 -1.09 -0.95
CA LEU A 99 1.99 -1.14 -0.49
C LEU A 99 2.61 -2.45 -0.97
N ILE A 100 3.36 -2.36 -2.06
CA ILE A 100 4.04 -3.50 -2.67
C ILE A 100 5.52 -3.45 -2.28
N LYS A 101 6.06 -4.60 -1.90
CA LYS A 101 7.45 -4.79 -1.49
C LYS A 101 8.38 -4.31 -2.60
N ALA A 102 9.25 -3.39 -2.23
CA ALA A 102 10.31 -2.84 -3.04
C ALA A 102 11.66 -3.29 -2.48
N LYS A 103 12.75 -2.75 -3.03
CA LYS A 103 14.12 -3.08 -2.56
C LYS A 103 14.35 -2.57 -1.13
N ARG A 104 15.21 -3.27 -0.39
CA ARG A 104 15.72 -2.87 0.95
C ARG A 104 14.62 -2.66 1.99
N GLY A 105 13.63 -3.55 2.05
CA GLY A 105 12.56 -3.53 3.05
C GLY A 105 11.57 -2.36 2.91
N ARG A 106 11.66 -1.60 1.81
CA ARG A 106 10.71 -0.52 1.49
C ARG A 106 9.47 -1.10 0.84
N TYR A 107 8.36 -0.38 0.93
CA TYR A 107 7.14 -0.68 0.19
C TYR A 107 6.69 0.58 -0.55
N ALA A 108 6.16 0.41 -1.76
CA ALA A 108 5.62 1.50 -2.55
C ALA A 108 4.39 1.02 -3.30
N GLY A 109 3.44 1.91 -3.55
CA GLY A 109 2.24 1.59 -4.30
C GLY A 109 1.41 2.83 -4.57
N ASN A 110 0.25 2.62 -5.16
CA ASN A 110 -0.66 3.69 -5.53
C ASN A 110 -1.65 3.98 -4.39
N LEU A 111 -2.08 5.24 -4.33
CA LEU A 111 -3.28 5.68 -3.63
C LEU A 111 -4.41 5.72 -4.65
N TYR A 112 -5.49 5.01 -4.37
CA TYR A 112 -6.69 4.99 -5.20
C TYR A 112 -7.84 5.73 -4.50
N GLY A 113 -8.49 6.63 -5.21
CA GLY A 113 -9.72 7.28 -4.79
C GLY A 113 -10.74 7.17 -5.90
N ALA A 114 -11.96 6.71 -5.57
CA ALA A 114 -13.00 6.37 -6.56
C ALA A 114 -12.49 5.45 -7.69
N GLY A 115 -11.56 4.55 -7.39
CA GLY A 115 -10.96 3.61 -8.36
C GLY A 115 -9.84 4.19 -9.24
N LEU A 116 -9.59 5.50 -9.19
CA LEU A 116 -8.52 6.16 -9.97
C LEU A 116 -7.25 6.28 -9.15
N VAL A 117 -6.09 6.20 -9.81
CA VAL A 117 -4.80 6.51 -9.18
C VAL A 117 -4.73 8.00 -8.95
N VAL A 118 -4.71 8.40 -7.69
CA VAL A 118 -4.70 9.82 -7.28
C VAL A 118 -3.47 10.17 -6.45
N GLY A 119 -2.48 9.28 -6.38
CA GLY A 119 -1.24 9.55 -5.66
C GLY A 119 -0.41 8.30 -5.47
N ARG A 120 0.68 8.47 -4.72
CA ARG A 120 1.65 7.40 -4.51
C ARG A 120 2.06 7.28 -3.05
N ASN A 121 1.97 6.08 -2.54
CA ASN A 121 2.32 5.71 -1.18
C ASN A 121 3.73 5.13 -1.12
N TYR A 122 4.41 5.44 -0.02
CA TYR A 122 5.72 4.90 0.31
C TYR A 122 5.75 4.56 1.79
N LEU A 123 6.16 3.36 2.12
CA LEU A 123 6.46 2.93 3.48
C LEU A 123 7.95 2.59 3.56
N ILE A 124 8.69 3.38 4.34
CA ILE A 124 10.15 3.35 4.35
C ILE A 124 10.60 2.95 5.76
N PRO A 125 11.42 1.89 5.93
CA PRO A 125 11.97 1.54 7.25
C PRO A 125 12.69 2.73 7.88
N ARG A 126 12.53 2.88 9.19
CA ARG A 126 13.35 3.82 9.98
C ARG A 126 14.68 3.20 10.36
#